data_AF-A0A6M3M903-F1
#
_entry.id   AF-A0A6M3M903-F1
#
_cell.length_a   1.000
_cell.length_b   1.000
_cell.length_c   1.000
_cell.angle_alpha   90.00
_cell.angle_beta   90.00
_cell.angle_gamma   90.00
#
_symmetry.space_group_name_H-M   'P 1'
#
loop_
_entity.id
_entity.type
_entity.pdbx_description
1 polymer ?
#
loop_
_entity_poly.entity_id
_entity_poly.type
_entity_poly.pdbx_seq_one_letter_code
_entity_poly.pdbx_strand_id
1 'polypeptide(L)'
;MKLSVEEAKSLAGEIERNGGNAESLKTAIEQADNHENSLKSIPAEELGDEEYLELKRAQTKIEEGTDLECMICHDKFDHLLSGTCEVCWRDWMLSAKPEDLKLRKQIA
;
A
#
# COMPACT_ATOMS: atom_id res chain seq x y z
N MET A 1 9.39 11.26 -20.22
CA MET A 1 10.31 12.25 -19.61
C MET A 1 10.04 12.23 -18.11
N LYS A 2 11.03 11.94 -17.26
CA LYS A 2 10.89 11.96 -15.80
C LYS A 2 11.65 13.19 -15.30
N LEU A 3 10.95 14.13 -14.69
CA LEU A 3 11.53 15.32 -14.04
C LEU A 3 11.78 14.99 -12.58
N SER A 4 12.91 15.46 -12.05
CA SER A 4 13.19 15.39 -10.62
C SER A 4 12.33 16.41 -9.84
N VAL A 5 12.17 16.17 -8.53
CA VAL A 5 11.42 17.07 -7.64
C VAL A 5 12.03 18.47 -7.60
N GLU A 6 13.36 18.59 -7.70
CA GLU A 6 14.05 19.88 -7.75
C GLU A 6 13.79 20.63 -9.08
N GLU A 7 13.79 19.91 -10.21
CA GLU A 7 13.44 20.50 -11.51
C GLU A 7 11.98 20.98 -11.55
N ALA A 8 11.07 20.23 -10.93
CA ALA A 8 9.67 20.64 -10.82
C ALA A 8 9.49 21.87 -9.93
N LYS A 9 10.24 21.97 -8.81
CA LYS A 9 10.25 23.17 -7.93
C LYS A 9 10.79 24.39 -8.66
N SER A 10 11.84 24.23 -9.47
CA SER A 10 12.39 25.30 -10.31
C SER A 10 11.35 25.81 -11.32
N LEU A 11 10.66 24.88 -12.00
CA LEU A 11 9.64 25.22 -12.99
C LEU A 11 8.44 25.97 -12.38
N ALA A 12 8.00 25.58 -11.18
CA ALA A 12 6.95 26.29 -10.46
C ALA A 12 7.34 27.76 -10.16
N GLY A 13 8.60 27.99 -9.77
CA GLY A 13 9.13 29.34 -9.54
C GLY A 13 9.20 30.18 -10.81
N GLU A 14 9.50 29.59 -11.96
CA GLU A 14 9.49 30.30 -13.25
C GLU A 14 8.08 30.68 -13.70
N ILE A 15 7.08 29.81 -13.47
CA ILE A 15 5.68 30.10 -13.78
C ILE A 15 5.18 31.30 -12.97
N GLU A 16 5.50 31.36 -11.67
CA GLU A 16 5.09 32.48 -10.81
C GLU A 16 5.83 33.79 -11.15
N ARG A 17 7.12 33.72 -11.48
CA ARG A 17 7.88 34.90 -11.93
C ARG A 17 7.34 35.50 -13.23
N ASN A 18 6.75 34.67 -14.08
CA ASN A 18 6.08 35.09 -15.31
C ASN A 18 4.61 35.51 -15.09
N GLY A 19 4.16 35.60 -13.83
CA GLY A 19 2.81 36.02 -13.45
C GLY A 19 1.74 34.92 -13.56
N GLY A 20 2.14 33.66 -13.75
CA GLY A 20 1.25 32.51 -13.77
C GLY A 20 1.00 31.94 -12.37
N ASN A 21 -0.09 31.17 -12.23
CA ASN A 21 -0.38 30.45 -10.98
C ASN A 21 0.23 29.04 -11.04
N ALA A 22 1.20 28.75 -10.17
CA ALA A 22 1.85 27.45 -10.06
C ALA A 22 1.33 26.58 -8.89
N GLU A 23 0.21 26.95 -8.25
CA GLU A 23 -0.33 26.28 -7.06
C GLU A 23 -0.62 24.79 -7.31
N SER A 24 -1.18 24.44 -8.47
CA SER A 24 -1.42 23.04 -8.86
C SER A 24 -0.12 22.25 -9.01
N LEU A 25 0.94 22.88 -9.51
CA LEU A 25 2.24 22.23 -9.69
C LEU A 25 2.95 22.06 -8.34
N LYS A 26 2.87 23.06 -7.45
CA LYS A 26 3.38 22.97 -6.08
C LYS A 26 2.70 21.87 -5.28
N THR A 27 1.37 21.77 -5.39
CA THR A 27 0.59 20.70 -4.74
C THR A 27 1.04 19.32 -5.24
N ALA A 28 1.23 19.17 -6.55
CA ALA A 28 1.71 17.91 -7.13
C ALA A 28 3.15 17.57 -6.69
N ILE A 29 4.02 18.58 -6.55
CA ILE A 29 5.37 18.43 -6.02
C ILE A 29 5.32 17.99 -4.56
N GLU A 30 4.47 18.61 -3.73
CA GLU A 30 4.30 18.22 -2.33
C GLU A 30 3.76 16.80 -2.20
N GLN A 31 2.82 16.39 -3.06
CA GLN A 31 2.34 15.00 -3.09
C GLN A 31 3.44 14.01 -3.50
N ALA A 32 4.30 14.38 -4.45
CA ALA A 32 5.42 13.55 -4.89
C ALA A 32 6.56 13.47 -3.85
N ASP A 33 6.87 14.58 -3.17
CA ASP A 33 7.84 14.68 -2.06
C ASP A 33 7.32 13.91 -0.84
N ASN A 34 6.01 13.95 -0.59
CA ASN A 34 5.32 13.08 0.38
C ASN A 34 5.16 11.63 -0.12
N HIS A 35 5.55 11.27 -1.35
CA HIS A 35 5.41 9.91 -1.85
C HIS A 35 6.52 8.97 -1.38
N GLU A 36 7.65 9.50 -0.87
CA GLU A 36 8.54 8.74 0.03
C GLU A 36 7.86 8.42 1.38
N ASN A 37 6.70 9.04 1.65
CA ASN A 37 5.82 8.78 2.80
C ASN A 37 4.37 8.47 2.36
N SER A 38 4.12 7.97 1.14
CA SER A 38 2.79 7.45 0.73
C SER A 38 2.48 6.06 1.31
N LEU A 39 3.28 5.65 2.30
CA LEU A 39 2.93 4.70 3.36
C LEU A 39 2.54 5.44 4.66
N LYS A 40 1.98 6.65 4.57
CA LYS A 40 1.23 7.25 5.69
C LYS A 40 -0.01 6.39 5.88
N SER A 41 0.19 5.31 6.63
CA SER A 41 -0.70 4.67 7.58
C SER A 41 -2.09 5.28 7.54
N ILE A 42 -2.93 4.88 6.58
CA ILE A 42 -4.36 4.86 6.88
C ILE A 42 -4.44 3.93 8.10
N PRO A 43 -4.89 4.41 9.27
CA PRO A 43 -5.05 3.54 10.41
C PRO A 43 -5.93 2.39 9.95
N ALA A 44 -5.41 1.16 9.99
CA ALA A 44 -6.18 -0.03 9.59
C ALA A 44 -7.43 -0.28 10.46
N GLU A 45 -7.72 0.63 11.39
CA GLU A 45 -8.92 0.72 12.22
C GLU A 45 -10.13 1.33 11.49
N GLU A 46 -9.95 1.97 10.33
CA GLU A 46 -11.08 2.56 9.57
C GLU A 46 -11.37 1.83 8.24
N LEU A 47 -10.57 0.84 7.87
CA LEU A 47 -10.72 0.12 6.60
C LEU A 47 -11.71 -1.04 6.73
N GLY A 48 -12.61 -1.18 5.75
CA GLY A 48 -13.38 -2.42 5.58
C GLY A 48 -12.47 -3.61 5.29
N ASP A 49 -12.98 -4.83 5.50
CA ASP A 49 -12.16 -6.05 5.36
C ASP A 49 -11.55 -6.20 3.96
N GLU A 50 -12.32 -5.87 2.91
CA GLU A 50 -11.84 -5.96 1.53
C GLU A 50 -10.77 -4.89 1.23
N GLU A 51 -10.97 -3.63 1.65
CA GLU A 51 -9.95 -2.58 1.50
C GLU A 51 -8.66 -2.89 2.28
N TYR A 52 -8.80 -3.47 3.48
CA TYR A 52 -7.66 -3.92 4.28
C TYR A 52 -6.88 -5.02 3.55
N LEU A 53 -7.58 -5.99 2.95
CA LEU A 53 -6.97 -7.06 2.17
C LEU A 53 -6.32 -6.52 0.89
N GLU A 54 -6.92 -5.59 0.16
CA GLU A 54 -6.28 -4.99 -1.01
C GLU A 54 -4.98 -4.25 -0.64
N LEU A 55 -5.02 -3.46 0.44
CA LEU A 55 -3.86 -2.76 0.96
C LEU A 55 -2.72 -3.73 1.34
N LYS A 56 -3.06 -4.83 2.03
CA LYS A 56 -2.07 -5.84 2.42
C LYS A 56 -1.56 -6.63 1.23
N ARG A 57 -2.41 -6.92 0.25
CA ARG A 57 -2.00 -7.60 -0.99
C ARG A 57 -0.98 -6.77 -1.75
N ALA A 58 -1.16 -5.45 -1.84
CA ALA A 58 -0.19 -4.55 -2.47
C ALA A 58 1.18 -4.53 -1.78
N GLN A 59 1.24 -4.89 -0.49
CA GLN A 59 2.48 -5.00 0.30
C GLN A 59 3.05 -6.43 0.35
N THR A 60 2.31 -7.41 -0.15
CA THR A 60 2.64 -8.82 -0.06
C THR A 60 3.38 -9.27 -1.31
N LYS A 61 4.44 -10.06 -1.12
CA LYS A 61 5.15 -10.67 -2.25
C LYS A 61 4.25 -11.72 -2.91
N ILE A 62 3.96 -11.52 -4.19
CA ILE A 62 3.26 -12.50 -5.02
C ILE A 62 4.31 -13.39 -5.69
N GLU A 63 4.17 -14.69 -5.51
CA GLU A 63 5.00 -15.70 -6.12
C GLU A 63 4.20 -16.37 -7.23
N GLU A 64 4.71 -16.30 -8.46
CA GLU A 64 4.08 -16.91 -9.63
C GLU A 64 4.92 -18.11 -10.06
N GLY A 65 4.27 -19.25 -10.30
CA GLY A 65 4.95 -20.46 -10.67
C GLY A 65 4.00 -21.64 -10.83
N THR A 66 4.40 -22.60 -11.66
CA THR A 66 3.65 -23.85 -11.78
C THR A 66 3.93 -24.74 -10.57
N ASP A 67 2.89 -25.25 -9.93
CA ASP A 67 2.98 -26.24 -8.85
C ASP A 67 3.54 -25.71 -7.52
N LEU A 68 3.17 -24.48 -7.15
CA LEU A 68 3.51 -23.91 -5.84
C LEU A 68 2.60 -24.48 -4.76
N GLU A 69 3.18 -24.94 -3.65
CA GLU A 69 2.45 -25.53 -2.53
C GLU A 69 2.22 -24.53 -1.41
N CYS A 70 0.96 -24.35 -1.00
CA CYS A 70 0.62 -23.51 0.15
C CYS A 70 1.17 -24.12 1.43
N MET A 71 1.94 -23.34 2.21
CA MET A 71 2.54 -23.82 3.47
C MET A 71 1.54 -24.11 4.61
N ILE A 72 0.25 -23.77 4.44
CA ILE A 72 -0.80 -23.96 5.46
C ILE A 72 -1.69 -25.15 5.12
N CYS A 73 -2.26 -25.17 3.91
CA CYS A 73 -3.18 -26.23 3.50
C CYS A 73 -2.53 -27.33 2.66
N HIS A 74 -1.28 -27.14 2.23
CA HIS A 74 -0.53 -28.09 1.38
C HIS A 74 -1.16 -28.37 0.00
N ASP A 75 -2.14 -27.56 -0.42
CA ASP A 75 -2.67 -27.62 -1.78
C ASP A 75 -1.78 -26.85 -2.76
N LYS A 76 -1.90 -27.21 -4.04
CA LYS A 76 -1.11 -26.66 -5.15
C LYS A 76 -1.84 -25.52 -5.85
N PHE A 77 -1.13 -24.44 -6.12
CA PHE A 77 -1.66 -23.23 -6.75
C PHE A 77 -0.68 -22.67 -7.79
N ASP A 78 -1.21 -21.91 -8.74
CA ASP A 78 -0.42 -21.21 -9.78
C ASP A 78 0.26 -19.93 -9.25
N HIS A 79 -0.22 -19.44 -8.12
CA HIS A 79 0.38 -18.31 -7.42
C HIS A 79 0.17 -18.43 -5.91
N LEU A 80 1.13 -17.89 -5.15
CA LEU A 80 1.07 -17.79 -3.69
C LEU A 80 1.29 -16.35 -3.24
N LEU A 81 0.62 -15.99 -2.16
CA LEU A 81 0.81 -14.76 -1.41
C LEU A 81 1.70 -15.06 -0.21
N SER A 82 2.97 -14.65 -0.27
CA SER A 82 3.97 -14.95 0.76
C SER A 82 4.01 -16.43 1.19
N GLY A 83 4.00 -17.36 0.22
CA GLY A 83 4.05 -18.80 0.48
C GLY A 83 2.71 -19.42 0.92
N THR A 84 1.62 -18.66 0.89
CA THR A 84 0.28 -19.15 1.25
C THR A 84 -0.73 -18.91 0.13
N CYS A 85 -1.76 -19.76 0.03
CA CYS A 85 -2.82 -19.54 -0.95
C CYS A 85 -3.70 -18.35 -0.57
N GLU A 86 -4.49 -17.85 -1.52
CA GLU A 86 -5.31 -16.66 -1.32
C GLU A 86 -6.36 -16.81 -0.19
N VAL A 87 -6.80 -18.03 0.09
CA VAL A 87 -7.76 -18.32 1.17
C VAL A 87 -7.07 -18.26 2.53
N CYS A 88 -5.97 -19.01 2.71
CA CYS A 88 -5.21 -19.03 3.95
C CYS A 88 -4.60 -17.66 4.27
N TRP A 89 -4.13 -16.94 3.24
CA TRP A 89 -3.59 -15.59 3.38
C TRP A 89 -4.65 -14.60 3.89
N ARG A 90 -5.87 -14.64 3.34
CA ARG A 90 -6.97 -13.76 3.77
C ARG A 90 -7.33 -13.99 5.24
N ASP A 91 -7.52 -15.25 5.63
CA ASP A 91 -7.88 -15.61 7.01
C ASP A 91 -6.82 -15.14 8.02
N TRP A 92 -5.54 -15.30 7.66
CA TRP A 92 -4.42 -14.83 8.47
C TRP A 92 -4.37 -13.30 8.56
N MET A 93 -4.52 -12.59 7.44
CA MET A 93 -4.50 -11.12 7.42
C MET A 93 -5.66 -10.52 8.22
N LEU A 94 -6.88 -11.02 8.03
CA LEU A 94 -8.05 -10.54 8.78
C LEU A 94 -7.89 -10.80 10.28
N SER A 95 -7.35 -11.95 10.68
CA SER A 95 -7.04 -12.25 12.08
C SER A 95 -6.01 -11.30 12.72
N ALA A 96 -5.21 -10.61 11.90
CA ALA A 96 -4.21 -9.63 12.32
C ALA A 96 -4.70 -8.18 12.23
N LYS A 97 -5.96 -7.94 11.86
CA LYS A 97 -6.55 -6.61 11.79
C LYS A 97 -6.56 -5.96 13.19
N PRO A 98 -6.21 -4.67 13.32
CA PRO A 98 -6.05 -4.04 14.63
C PRO A 98 -7.31 -4.00 15.50
N GLU A 99 -8.50 -3.90 14.90
CA GLU A 99 -9.77 -3.95 15.64
C GLU A 99 -9.95 -5.30 16.36
N ASP A 100 -9.61 -6.42 15.71
CA ASP A 100 -9.66 -7.76 16.30
C ASP A 100 -8.59 -7.98 17.39
N LEU A 101 -7.42 -7.34 17.26
CA LEU A 101 -6.36 -7.40 18.26
C LEU A 101 -6.73 -6.66 19.56
N LYS A 102 -7.56 -5.60 19.48
CA LYS A 102 -8.10 -4.93 20.68
C LYS A 102 -9.10 -5.80 21.42
N LEU A 103 -9.92 -6.58 20.72
CA LEU A 103 -10.85 -7.53 21.35
C LEU A 103 -10.11 -8.69 22.03
N ARG A 104 -9.10 -9.26 21.38
CA ARG A 104 -8.31 -10.37 21.94
C ARG A 104 -7.53 -10.01 23.21
N LYS A 105 -7.06 -8.77 23.34
CA LYS A 105 -6.37 -8.28 24.55
C LYS A 105 -7.29 -8.03 25.75
N GLN A 106 -8.61 -7.93 25.56
CA GLN A 106 -9.55 -7.72 26.65
C GLN A 106 -10.06 -9.04 27.27
N ILE A 107 -9.75 -10.18 26.65
CA ILE A 107 -10.24 -11.51 27.04
C ILE A 107 -9.08 -12.40 27.58
N ALA A 108 -7.84 -11.89 27.60
CA ALA A 108 -6.65 -12.59 28.09
C ALA A 108 -6.24 -12.15 29.51
#